data_AF-A0A968IVC1-F1
#
_entry.id   AF-A0A968IVC1-F1
#
_cell.length_a   1.000
_cell.length_b   1.000
_cell.length_c   1.000
_cell.angle_alpha   90.00
_cell.angle_beta   90.00
_cell.angle_gamma   90.00
#
_symmetry.space_group_name_H-M   'P 1'
#
loop_
_entity.id
_entity.type
_entity.pdbx_description
1 polymer ?
#
loop_
_entity_poly.entity_id
_entity_poly.type
_entity_poly.pdbx_seq_one_letter_code
_entity_poly.pdbx_strand_id
1 'polypeptide(L)'
;MSTHPLASIWASFNARTYLQEYYGDVGAENLAYLQFFARRFAALPPQNTLLDFGSGPTIYSVISAAPRVARIVLSDYLAANRAELTLWHENHPQAFNWQPFVATALGCEGLEATPAAIAQRIAEIQQKIVAIRFCDAALDQPLPGWEERFDVLVSNSCADAATNDRTTWQQYLKTF
;
A
#
# COMPACT_ATOMS: atom_id res chain seq x y z
N MET A 1 7.76 23.65 20.53
CA MET A 1 7.77 22.38 19.78
C MET A 1 6.44 22.30 19.04
N SER A 2 6.42 22.59 17.74
CA SER A 2 5.21 22.49 16.93
C SER A 2 4.83 21.03 16.83
N THR A 3 3.69 20.65 17.41
CA THR A 3 3.12 19.30 17.28
C THR A 3 2.76 19.08 15.83
N HIS A 4 3.33 18.05 15.20
CA HIS A 4 3.02 17.70 13.82
C HIS A 4 1.50 17.49 13.67
N PRO A 5 0.81 18.16 12.73
CA PRO A 5 -0.66 18.19 12.71
C PRO A 5 -1.31 16.80 12.55
N LEU A 6 -0.61 15.84 11.92
CA LEU A 6 -1.07 14.45 11.83
C LEU A 6 -1.07 13.72 13.17
N ALA A 7 -0.18 14.09 14.10
CA ALA A 7 -0.04 13.39 15.38
C ALA A 7 -1.29 13.51 16.25
N SER A 8 -2.07 14.60 16.14
CA SER A 8 -3.31 14.76 16.89
C SER A 8 -4.52 14.13 16.18
N ILE A 9 -4.59 14.19 14.85
CA ILE A 9 -5.73 13.68 14.06
C ILE A 9 -5.79 12.15 14.12
N TRP A 10 -4.63 11.50 14.01
CA TRP A 10 -4.54 10.04 13.93
C TRP A 10 -4.12 9.39 15.26
N ALA A 11 -4.13 10.14 16.37
CA ALA A 11 -3.74 9.63 17.68
C ALA A 11 -4.53 8.40 18.13
N SER A 12 -5.82 8.32 17.77
CA SER A 12 -6.73 7.23 18.12
C SER A 12 -6.94 6.22 16.99
N PHE A 13 -6.14 6.27 15.92
CA PHE A 13 -6.27 5.37 14.79
C PHE A 13 -5.96 3.92 15.21
N ASN A 14 -6.82 2.98 14.82
CA ASN A 14 -6.59 1.54 15.01
C ASN A 14 -6.53 0.84 13.65
N ALA A 15 -5.34 0.37 13.28
CA ALA A 15 -5.09 -0.28 11.99
C ALA A 15 -5.92 -1.55 11.80
N ARG A 16 -6.09 -2.36 12.84
CA ARG A 16 -6.86 -3.61 12.76
C ARG A 16 -8.35 -3.36 12.56
N THR A 17 -8.93 -2.42 13.30
CA THR A 17 -10.34 -2.02 13.12
C THR A 17 -10.56 -1.44 11.74
N TYR A 18 -9.65 -0.60 11.24
CA TYR A 18 -9.70 -0.09 9.87
C TYR A 18 -9.69 -1.22 8.83
N LEU A 19 -8.80 -2.21 8.98
CA LEU A 19 -8.77 -3.37 8.09
C LEU A 19 -10.06 -4.18 8.12
N GLN A 20 -10.61 -4.43 9.31
CA GLN A 20 -11.85 -5.20 9.47
C GLN A 20 -13.05 -4.49 8.83
N GLU A 21 -13.14 -3.17 8.99
CA GLU A 21 -14.24 -2.37 8.46
C GLU A 21 -14.19 -2.25 6.94
N TYR A 22 -13.04 -1.89 6.38
CA TYR A 22 -12.94 -1.51 4.95
C TYR A 22 -12.43 -2.63 4.05
N TYR A 23 -11.77 -3.65 4.61
CA TYR A 23 -11.12 -4.72 3.85
C TYR A 23 -11.53 -6.12 4.35
N GLY A 24 -12.54 -6.22 5.22
CA GLY A 24 -13.10 -7.50 5.65
C GLY A 24 -13.69 -8.32 4.49
N ASP A 25 -14.15 -7.64 3.44
CA ASP A 25 -14.50 -8.20 2.15
C ASP A 25 -14.08 -7.25 1.00
N VAL A 26 -14.18 -7.72 -0.25
CA VAL A 26 -13.71 -6.96 -1.42
C VAL A 26 -14.73 -5.90 -1.88
N GLY A 27 -16.00 -6.00 -1.50
CA GLY A 27 -17.03 -5.01 -1.83
C GLY A 27 -17.09 -4.59 -3.31
N ALA A 28 -17.91 -3.58 -3.62
CA ALA A 28 -17.91 -2.99 -4.95
C ALA A 28 -16.73 -2.01 -5.15
N GLU A 29 -16.38 -1.27 -4.10
CA GLU A 29 -15.32 -0.28 -4.15
C GLU A 29 -13.94 -0.93 -4.28
N ASN A 30 -13.57 -1.89 -3.43
CA ASN A 30 -12.26 -2.52 -3.57
C ASN A 30 -12.15 -3.35 -4.85
N LEU A 31 -13.25 -3.94 -5.35
CA LEU A 31 -13.25 -4.55 -6.68
C LEU A 31 -12.87 -3.54 -7.77
N ALA A 32 -13.42 -2.32 -7.72
CA ALA A 32 -13.08 -1.28 -8.68
C ALA A 32 -11.59 -0.88 -8.59
N TYR A 33 -11.03 -0.80 -7.38
CA TYR A 33 -9.59 -0.57 -7.20
C TYR A 33 -8.75 -1.71 -7.79
N LEU A 34 -9.09 -2.97 -7.52
CA LEU A 34 -8.36 -4.13 -8.05
C LEU A 34 -8.42 -4.17 -9.58
N GLN A 35 -9.57 -3.89 -10.19
CA GLN A 35 -9.70 -3.77 -11.65
C GLN A 35 -8.88 -2.62 -12.22
N PHE A 36 -8.79 -1.50 -11.51
CA PHE A 36 -7.93 -0.39 -11.91
C PHE A 36 -6.46 -0.81 -11.89
N PHE A 37 -5.97 -1.38 -10.78
CA PHE A 37 -4.57 -1.80 -10.67
C PHE A 37 -4.20 -2.91 -11.65
N ALA A 38 -5.04 -3.93 -11.83
CA ALA A 38 -4.82 -4.98 -12.81
C ALA A 38 -4.59 -4.40 -14.22
N ARG A 39 -5.45 -3.46 -14.66
CA ARG A 39 -5.30 -2.80 -15.96
C ARG A 39 -4.04 -1.94 -16.06
N ARG A 40 -3.73 -1.16 -15.01
CA ARG A 40 -2.58 -0.24 -15.04
C ARG A 40 -1.25 -0.98 -15.01
N PHE A 41 -1.12 -2.01 -14.18
CA PHE A 41 0.11 -2.80 -14.11
C PHE A 41 0.29 -3.72 -15.32
N ALA A 42 -0.79 -4.19 -15.94
CA ALA A 42 -0.69 -4.90 -17.23
C ALA A 42 -0.05 -4.04 -18.32
N ALA A 43 -0.26 -2.71 -18.32
CA ALA A 43 0.36 -1.79 -19.27
C ALA A 43 1.80 -1.37 -18.90
N LEU A 44 2.26 -1.68 -17.68
CA LEU A 44 3.57 -1.29 -17.20
C LEU A 44 4.67 -2.16 -17.84
N PRO A 45 5.78 -1.56 -18.31
CA PRO A 45 6.98 -2.30 -18.65
C PRO A 45 7.49 -3.14 -17.47
N PRO A 46 8.19 -4.26 -17.72
CA PRO A 46 8.75 -5.06 -16.64
C PRO A 46 9.94 -4.35 -15.97
N GLN A 47 10.25 -4.77 -14.74
CA GLN A 47 11.44 -4.38 -13.95
C GLN A 47 11.44 -2.97 -13.36
N ASN A 48 10.31 -2.26 -13.41
CA ASN A 48 10.13 -1.02 -12.67
C ASN A 48 10.26 -1.21 -11.16
N THR A 49 10.66 -0.16 -10.47
CA THR A 49 10.75 -0.08 -9.01
C THR A 49 9.55 0.71 -8.48
N LEU A 50 8.90 0.21 -7.43
CA LEU A 50 7.65 0.77 -6.92
C LEU A 50 7.78 1.24 -5.47
N LEU A 51 7.27 2.45 -5.21
CA LEU A 51 6.95 2.96 -3.88
C LEU A 51 5.44 3.04 -3.72
N ASP A 52 4.93 2.43 -2.65
CA ASP A 52 3.59 2.70 -2.15
C ASP A 52 3.71 3.67 -0.97
N PHE A 53 3.27 4.91 -1.20
CA PHE A 53 3.41 6.03 -0.27
C PHE A 53 2.10 6.27 0.48
N GLY A 54 2.14 6.06 1.79
CA GLY A 54 0.93 6.03 2.61
C GLY A 54 0.10 4.77 2.34
N SER A 55 0.75 3.61 2.34
CA SER A 55 0.12 2.29 2.16
C SER A 55 -1.01 2.01 3.16
N GLY A 56 -1.03 2.72 4.29
CA GLY A 56 -1.80 2.31 5.45
C GLY A 56 -1.35 0.92 5.91
N PRO A 57 -2.24 0.13 6.52
CA PRO A 57 -1.97 -1.26 6.88
C PRO A 57 -2.26 -2.23 5.72
N THR A 58 -2.23 -1.77 4.45
CA THR A 58 -2.83 -2.49 3.31
C THR A 58 -1.84 -2.89 2.22
N ILE A 59 -2.19 -3.92 1.43
CA ILE A 59 -1.37 -4.38 0.30
C ILE A 59 -2.11 -4.46 -1.04
N TYR A 60 -3.40 -4.10 -1.09
CA TYR A 60 -4.24 -4.32 -2.29
C TYR A 60 -3.68 -3.62 -3.55
N SER A 61 -3.05 -2.45 -3.35
CA SER A 61 -2.37 -1.65 -4.35
C SER A 61 -1.23 -2.39 -5.06
N VAL A 62 -0.52 -3.27 -4.34
CA VAL A 62 0.69 -3.94 -4.84
C VAL A 62 0.44 -5.37 -5.32
N ILE A 63 -0.77 -5.92 -5.15
CA ILE A 63 -1.08 -7.29 -5.56
C ILE A 63 -0.84 -7.48 -7.06
N SER A 64 -1.44 -6.63 -7.91
CA SER A 64 -1.24 -6.70 -9.37
C SER A 64 0.08 -6.08 -9.83
N ALA A 65 0.75 -5.33 -8.98
CA ALA A 65 2.06 -4.77 -9.27
C ALA A 65 3.15 -5.85 -9.21
N ALA A 66 3.06 -6.75 -8.23
CA ALA A 66 4.07 -7.77 -7.94
C ALA A 66 4.63 -8.46 -9.18
N PRO A 67 3.87 -9.02 -10.13
CA PRO A 67 4.41 -9.71 -11.31
C PRO A 67 5.11 -8.80 -12.33
N ARG A 68 5.01 -7.47 -12.20
CA ARG A 68 5.50 -6.50 -13.18
C ARG A 68 6.72 -5.73 -12.67
N VAL A 69 6.82 -5.54 -11.36
CA VAL A 69 7.87 -4.73 -10.73
C VAL A 69 9.02 -5.60 -10.21
N ALA A 70 10.21 -5.03 -10.14
CA ALA A 70 11.41 -5.69 -9.63
C ALA A 70 11.45 -5.68 -8.09
N ARG A 71 11.01 -4.57 -7.47
CA ARG A 71 10.98 -4.38 -6.01
C ARG A 71 9.88 -3.41 -5.60
N ILE A 72 9.44 -3.57 -4.36
CA ILE A 72 8.37 -2.80 -3.72
C ILE A 72 8.92 -2.23 -2.41
N VAL A 73 8.70 -0.94 -2.19
CA VAL A 73 8.83 -0.31 -0.87
C VAL A 73 7.43 0.09 -0.43
N LEU A 74 7.03 -0.36 0.75
CA LEU A 74 5.81 0.10 1.40
C LEU A 74 6.19 1.17 2.42
N SER A 75 5.34 2.19 2.57
CA SER A 75 5.62 3.24 3.54
C SER A 75 4.36 3.84 4.12
N ASP A 76 4.42 4.20 5.39
CA ASP A 76 3.33 4.88 6.08
C ASP A 76 3.84 5.74 7.23
N TYR A 77 3.13 6.83 7.53
CA TYR A 77 3.43 7.72 8.65
C TYR A 77 3.19 7.03 10.00
N LEU A 78 2.10 6.28 10.15
CA LEU A 78 1.70 5.68 11.42
C LEU A 78 2.47 4.39 11.70
N ALA A 79 3.08 4.31 12.90
CA ALA A 79 3.79 3.11 13.33
C ALA A 79 2.86 1.88 13.40
N ALA A 80 1.60 2.07 13.78
CA ALA A 80 0.61 0.99 13.84
C ALA A 80 0.33 0.36 12.47
N ASN A 81 0.30 1.15 11.40
CA ASN A 81 0.13 0.67 10.04
C ASN A 81 1.32 -0.17 9.58
N ARG A 82 2.52 0.35 9.81
CA ARG A 82 3.75 -0.38 9.48
C ARG A 82 3.86 -1.69 10.26
N ALA A 83 3.43 -1.72 11.52
CA ALA A 83 3.39 -2.95 12.31
C ALA A 83 2.45 -4.00 11.70
N GLU A 84 1.25 -3.62 11.23
CA GLU A 84 0.35 -4.55 10.55
C GLU A 84 0.93 -5.09 9.23
N LEU A 85 1.59 -4.23 8.45
CA LEU A 85 2.32 -4.66 7.25
C LEU A 85 3.45 -5.63 7.58
N THR A 86 4.23 -5.36 8.63
CA THR A 86 5.31 -6.24 9.09
C THR A 86 4.76 -7.59 9.53
N LEU A 87 3.70 -7.63 10.35
CA LEU A 87 3.04 -8.87 10.76
C LEU A 87 2.63 -9.72 9.55
N TRP A 88 2.07 -9.09 8.52
CA TRP A 88 1.69 -9.79 7.29
C TRP A 88 2.90 -10.26 6.48
N HIS A 89 3.92 -9.42 6.33
CA HIS A 89 5.14 -9.75 5.60
C HIS A 89 5.90 -10.94 6.23
N GLU A 90 5.89 -11.02 7.56
CA GLU A 90 6.53 -12.09 8.35
C GLU A 90 5.68 -13.36 8.47
N ASN A 91 4.53 -13.45 7.79
CA ASN A 91 3.60 -14.58 7.90
C ASN A 91 3.12 -14.85 9.34
N HIS A 92 2.97 -13.79 10.15
CA HIS A 92 2.53 -13.95 11.53
C HIS A 92 1.09 -14.54 11.58
N PRO A 93 0.77 -15.48 12.50
CA PRO A 93 -0.57 -16.10 12.55
C PRO A 93 -1.74 -15.13 12.76
N GLN A 94 -1.47 -13.95 13.30
CA GLN A 94 -2.47 -12.88 13.50
C GLN A 94 -2.52 -11.87 12.36
N ALA A 95 -1.72 -12.04 11.31
CA ALA A 95 -1.75 -11.17 10.14
C ALA A 95 -3.15 -11.11 9.52
N PHE A 96 -3.47 -9.98 8.90
CA PHE A 96 -4.72 -9.84 8.17
C PHE A 96 -4.76 -10.79 6.96
N ASN A 97 -5.91 -11.42 6.72
CA ASN A 97 -6.06 -12.37 5.63
C ASN A 97 -6.35 -11.65 4.30
N TRP A 98 -5.30 -11.46 3.49
CA TRP A 98 -5.42 -10.87 2.16
C TRP A 98 -5.78 -11.85 1.04
N GLN A 99 -5.97 -13.15 1.33
CA GLN A 99 -6.27 -14.14 0.28
C GLN A 99 -7.51 -13.79 -0.57
N PRO A 100 -8.63 -13.29 -0.03
CA PRO A 100 -9.79 -12.89 -0.86
C PRO A 100 -9.46 -11.78 -1.86
N PHE A 101 -8.62 -10.82 -1.47
CA PHE A 101 -8.16 -9.74 -2.35
C PHE A 101 -7.22 -10.27 -3.42
N VAL A 102 -6.29 -11.16 -3.05
CA VAL A 102 -5.38 -11.81 -4.02
C VAL A 102 -6.15 -12.64 -5.04
N ALA A 103 -7.11 -13.44 -4.58
CA ALA A 103 -7.98 -14.22 -5.46
C ALA A 103 -8.76 -13.33 -6.44
N THR A 104 -9.32 -12.23 -5.94
CA THR A 104 -10.09 -11.29 -6.77
C THR A 104 -9.19 -10.55 -7.78
N ALA A 105 -7.99 -10.14 -7.37
CA ALA A 105 -7.02 -9.51 -8.25
C ALA A 105 -6.58 -10.46 -9.39
N LEU A 106 -6.32 -11.74 -9.08
CA LEU A 106 -6.04 -12.76 -10.10
C LEU A 106 -7.18 -12.85 -11.12
N GLY A 107 -8.43 -12.88 -10.67
CA GLY A 107 -9.59 -12.85 -11.56
C GLY A 107 -9.66 -11.58 -12.42
N CYS A 108 -9.33 -10.41 -11.86
CA CYS A 108 -9.24 -9.14 -12.61
C CYS A 108 -8.12 -9.15 -13.65
N GLU A 109 -7.06 -9.94 -13.43
CA GLU A 109 -5.97 -10.17 -14.37
C GLU A 109 -6.29 -11.24 -15.43
N GLY A 110 -7.48 -11.86 -15.37
CA GLY A 110 -7.87 -12.96 -16.27
C GLY A 110 -7.24 -14.30 -15.93
N LEU A 111 -6.77 -14.47 -14.69
CA LEU A 111 -6.13 -15.68 -14.18
C LEU A 111 -7.08 -16.47 -13.27
N GLU A 112 -6.88 -17.79 -13.19
CA GLU A 112 -7.63 -18.64 -12.27
C GLU A 112 -7.07 -18.52 -10.84
N ALA A 113 -7.94 -18.22 -9.88
CA ALA A 113 -7.60 -18.06 -8.47
C ALA A 113 -7.51 -19.40 -7.72
N THR A 114 -6.67 -20.31 -8.20
CA THR A 114 -6.41 -21.57 -7.47
C THR A 114 -5.66 -21.32 -6.16
N PRO A 115 -5.75 -22.20 -5.15
CA PRO A 115 -4.98 -22.05 -3.91
C PRO A 115 -3.46 -21.91 -4.14
N ALA A 116 -2.93 -22.61 -5.14
CA ALA A 116 -1.53 -22.51 -5.52
C ALA A 116 -1.18 -21.15 -6.14
N ALA A 117 -2.05 -20.62 -7.03
CA ALA A 117 -1.84 -19.30 -7.62
C ALA A 117 -1.91 -18.17 -6.58
N ILE A 118 -2.84 -18.27 -5.63
CA ILE A 118 -2.95 -17.32 -4.51
C ILE A 118 -1.68 -17.36 -3.65
N ALA A 119 -1.23 -18.55 -3.26
CA ALA A 119 -0.01 -18.72 -2.46
C ALA A 119 1.22 -18.19 -3.21
N GLN A 120 1.32 -18.46 -4.52
CA GLN A 120 2.41 -17.95 -5.35
C GLN A 120 2.40 -16.42 -5.40
N ARG A 121 1.24 -15.78 -5.60
CA ARG A 121 1.17 -14.32 -5.64
C ARG A 121 1.51 -13.69 -4.28
N ILE A 122 1.07 -14.28 -3.17
CA ILE A 122 1.47 -13.83 -1.82
C ILE A 122 2.98 -13.91 -1.63
N ALA A 123 3.58 -15.06 -1.94
CA ALA A 123 5.02 -15.26 -1.83
C ALA A 123 5.80 -14.28 -2.72
N GLU A 124 5.31 -14.01 -3.94
CA GLU A 124 5.92 -13.04 -4.85
C GLU A 124 5.88 -11.61 -4.29
N ILE A 125 4.75 -11.18 -3.72
CA ILE A 125 4.64 -9.87 -3.07
C ILE A 125 5.64 -9.79 -1.91
N GLN A 126 5.65 -10.78 -1.02
CA GLN A 126 6.54 -10.82 0.14
C GLN A 126 8.02 -10.78 -0.30
N GLN A 127 8.40 -11.57 -1.31
CA GLN A 127 9.77 -11.57 -1.83
C GLN A 127 10.18 -10.20 -2.40
N LYS A 128 9.25 -9.49 -3.04
CA LYS A 128 9.54 -8.20 -3.70
C LYS A 128 9.47 -7.01 -2.76
N ILE A 129 8.84 -7.12 -1.59
CA ILE A 129 8.90 -6.09 -0.55
C ILE A 129 10.32 -6.07 0.03
N VAL A 130 11.07 -5.02 -0.29
CA VAL A 130 12.45 -4.85 0.20
C VAL A 130 12.52 -3.98 1.46
N ALA A 131 11.49 -3.18 1.74
CA ALA A 131 11.41 -2.37 2.94
C ALA A 131 9.97 -1.96 3.28
N ILE A 132 9.69 -1.83 4.58
CA ILE A 132 8.52 -1.15 5.16
C ILE A 132 9.04 0.04 5.97
N ARG A 133 8.72 1.26 5.55
CA ARG A 133 9.42 2.49 6.01
C ARG A 133 8.47 3.55 6.56
N PHE A 134 8.98 4.37 7.47
CA PHE A 134 8.32 5.63 7.81
C PHE A 134 8.38 6.60 6.63
N CYS A 135 7.28 7.28 6.34
CA CYS A 135 7.23 8.39 5.40
C CYS A 135 6.42 9.57 5.97
N ASP A 136 6.68 10.76 5.46
CA ASP A 136 5.96 11.98 5.84
C ASP A 136 6.01 13.00 4.70
N ALA A 137 4.86 13.30 4.09
CA ALA A 137 4.75 14.22 2.97
C ALA A 137 5.06 15.68 3.33
N ALA A 138 5.10 16.02 4.62
CA ALA A 138 5.45 17.37 5.08
C ALA A 138 6.96 17.60 5.17
N LEU A 139 7.78 16.56 5.03
CA LEU A 139 9.24 16.67 5.05
C LEU A 139 9.80 16.99 3.67
N ASP A 140 10.93 17.71 3.64
CA ASP A 140 11.70 17.96 2.42
C ASP A 140 12.17 16.64 1.76
N GLN A 141 12.47 15.63 2.58
CA GLN A 141 12.70 14.25 2.15
C GLN A 141 11.57 13.36 2.67
N PRO A 142 10.57 13.02 1.83
CA PRO A 142 9.33 12.36 2.28
C PRO A 142 9.53 10.92 2.73
N LEU A 143 10.61 10.31 2.28
CA LEU A 143 11.08 9.00 2.69
C LEU A 143 12.50 9.17 3.26
N PRO A 144 12.62 9.58 4.54
CA PRO A 144 13.93 9.93 5.12
C PRO A 144 14.93 8.79 5.01
N GLY A 145 16.16 9.10 4.60
CA GLY A 145 17.24 8.11 4.45
C GLY A 145 17.08 7.17 3.25
N TRP A 146 16.23 7.50 2.28
CA TRP A 146 16.14 6.81 1.00
C TRP A 146 16.43 7.79 -0.14
N GLU A 147 17.47 7.51 -0.91
CA GLU A 147 17.95 8.41 -1.97
C GLU A 147 17.55 7.95 -3.38
N GLU A 148 17.25 6.67 -3.55
CA GLU A 148 16.93 6.11 -4.85
C GLU A 148 15.55 6.57 -5.33
N ARG A 149 15.45 6.85 -6.64
CA ARG A 149 14.18 7.15 -7.30
C ARG A 149 13.40 5.88 -7.58
N PHE A 150 12.08 6.02 -7.60
CA PHE A 150 11.16 4.97 -8.02
C PHE A 150 10.61 5.27 -9.40
N ASP A 151 10.40 4.22 -10.19
CA ASP A 151 9.79 4.35 -11.51
C ASP A 151 8.26 4.46 -11.43
N VAL A 152 7.68 3.94 -10.34
CA VAL A 152 6.24 3.97 -10.07
C VAL A 152 6.00 4.41 -8.63
N LEU A 153 5.09 5.37 -8.48
CA LEU A 153 4.51 5.74 -7.20
C LEU A 153 3.03 5.36 -7.18
N VAL A 154 2.60 4.71 -6.10
CA VAL A 154 1.19 4.54 -5.75
C VAL A 154 0.94 5.28 -4.44
N SER A 155 -0.20 5.96 -4.35
CA SER A 155 -0.66 6.59 -3.11
C SER A 155 -2.18 6.67 -3.14
N ASN A 156 -2.85 5.95 -2.24
CA ASN A 156 -4.30 5.82 -2.22
C ASN A 156 -4.85 6.33 -0.89
N SER A 157 -5.84 7.23 -0.94
CA SER A 157 -6.50 7.78 0.25
C SER A 157 -5.50 8.33 1.31
N CYS A 158 -4.35 8.83 0.87
CA CYS A 158 -3.27 9.31 1.73
C CYS A 158 -3.33 10.83 1.92
N ALA A 159 -3.05 11.61 0.86
CA ALA A 159 -3.00 13.06 0.95
C ALA A 159 -4.35 13.66 1.42
N ASP A 160 -5.46 13.15 0.89
CA ASP A 160 -6.82 13.58 1.27
C ASP A 160 -7.18 13.25 2.72
N ALA A 161 -6.58 12.20 3.29
CA ALA A 161 -6.76 11.83 4.70
C ALA A 161 -5.78 12.59 5.62
N ALA A 162 -4.66 13.05 5.09
CA ALA A 162 -3.61 13.73 5.85
C ALA A 162 -3.93 15.20 6.15
N THR A 163 -4.79 15.84 5.38
CA THR A 163 -5.10 17.26 5.57
C THR A 163 -6.47 17.65 5.04
N ASN A 164 -7.13 18.59 5.71
CA ASN A 164 -8.35 19.25 5.23
C ASN A 164 -8.06 20.61 4.55
N ASP A 165 -6.79 21.03 4.50
CA ASP A 165 -6.36 22.25 3.82
C ASP A 165 -5.91 21.96 2.39
N ARG A 166 -6.57 22.59 1.42
CA ARG A 166 -6.31 22.39 -0.01
C ARG A 166 -4.89 22.78 -0.40
N THR A 167 -4.33 23.83 0.20
CA THR A 167 -2.98 24.30 -0.14
C THR A 167 -1.93 23.28 0.28
N THR A 168 -2.07 22.76 1.50
CA THR A 168 -1.24 21.67 2.05
C THR A 168 -1.39 20.41 1.22
N TRP A 169 -2.61 20.05 0.83
CA TRP A 169 -2.85 18.90 -0.04
C TRP A 169 -2.11 19.05 -1.39
N GLN A 170 -2.18 20.22 -2.03
CA GLN A 170 -1.45 20.50 -3.26
C GLN A 170 0.07 20.46 -3.07
N GLN A 171 0.56 20.81 -1.88
CA GLN A 171 1.97 20.69 -1.56
C GLN A 171 2.39 19.23 -1.47
N TYR A 172 1.64 18.37 -0.78
CA TYR A 172 1.92 16.93 -0.72
C TYR A 172 2.00 16.29 -2.11
N LEU A 173 1.11 16.66 -3.02
CA LEU A 173 1.14 16.13 -4.40
C LEU A 173 2.36 16.55 -5.22
N LYS A 174 3.02 17.66 -4.89
CA LYS A 174 4.27 18.08 -5.54
C LYS A 174 5.50 17.38 -4.96
N THR A 175 5.34 16.87 -3.75
CA THR A 175 6.37 16.19 -2.97
C THR A 175 6.45 14.70 -3.35
N PHE A 176 5.33 14.14 -3.81
CA PHE A 176 5.19 12.82 -4.40
C PHE A 176 5.95 12.69 -5.74
#